data_AF-A0A523VFC4-F1
#
_entry.id   AF-A0A523VFC4-F1
#
_cell.length_a   1.000
_cell.length_b   1.000
_cell.length_c   1.000
_cell.angle_alpha   90.00
_cell.angle_beta   90.00
_cell.angle_gamma   90.00
#
_symmetry.space_group_name_H-M   'P 1'
#
loop_
_entity.id
_entity.type
_entity.pdbx_description
1 polymer ?
#
loop_
_entity_poly.entity_id
_entity_poly.type
_entity_poly.pdbx_seq_one_letter_code
_entity_poly.pdbx_strand_id
1 'polypeptide(L)'
;DMDKIADGEIGQDNVVDTSRKMLGAVMLALQDKKESLAGEIREGIRIDKVLGECPNCKEQLRIIRSKRTKKRFVGCAGYPDCKTTYPLPQRGDVISLGEVCEECKAPKIKVISKGARPWVLCLDPNCPTKTQKKEEKEAAEK
;
A
#
# COMPACT_ATOMS: atom_id res chain seq x y z
N ASP A 1 32.71 -4.10 -21.19
CA ASP A 1 33.75 -3.60 -20.27
C ASP A 1 34.39 -4.70 -19.42
N MET A 2 33.63 -5.56 -18.76
CA MET A 2 34.17 -6.68 -17.97
C MET A 2 34.96 -7.70 -18.81
N ASP A 3 34.52 -7.99 -20.05
CA ASP A 3 35.21 -8.94 -20.94
C ASP A 3 36.58 -8.42 -21.41
N LYS A 4 36.72 -7.10 -21.61
CA LYS A 4 37.99 -6.46 -22.00
C LYS A 4 39.04 -6.41 -20.88
N ILE A 5 38.62 -6.59 -19.62
CA ILE A 5 39.53 -6.79 -18.49
C ILE A 5 40.03 -8.23 -18.47
N ALA A 6 39.14 -9.20 -18.77
CA ALA A 6 39.49 -10.61 -18.86
C ALA A 6 40.49 -10.88 -20.00
N ASP A 7 40.37 -10.14 -21.10
CA ASP A 7 41.27 -10.21 -22.25
C ASP A 7 42.57 -9.37 -22.08
N GLY A 8 42.73 -8.66 -20.96
CA GLY A 8 43.94 -7.89 -20.63
C GLY A 8 44.10 -6.55 -21.37
N GLU A 9 43.10 -6.13 -22.15
CA GLU A 9 43.13 -4.90 -22.94
C GLU A 9 42.91 -3.63 -22.11
N ILE A 10 42.22 -3.74 -20.96
CA ILE A 10 41.87 -2.60 -20.10
C ILE A 10 42.17 -2.95 -18.64
N GLY A 11 42.92 -2.06 -17.97
CA GLY A 11 43.21 -2.20 -16.54
C GLY A 11 41.96 -2.02 -15.67
N GLN A 12 41.87 -2.81 -14.59
CA GLN A 12 40.77 -2.77 -13.61
C GLN A 12 40.50 -1.35 -13.10
N ASP A 13 41.54 -0.57 -12.83
CA ASP A 13 41.43 0.80 -12.30
C ASP A 13 40.66 1.72 -13.26
N ASN A 14 40.89 1.57 -14.57
CA ASN A 14 40.24 2.41 -15.58
C ASN A 14 38.73 2.09 -15.69
N VAL A 15 38.33 0.84 -15.51
CA VAL A 15 36.92 0.44 -15.50
C VAL A 15 36.21 0.90 -14.23
N VAL A 16 36.89 0.81 -13.09
CA VAL A 16 36.37 1.34 -11.82
C VAL A 16 36.20 2.85 -11.90
N ASP A 17 37.17 3.58 -12.47
CA ASP A 17 37.09 5.03 -12.64
C ASP A 17 35.98 5.45 -13.60
N THR A 18 35.81 4.73 -14.70
CA THR A 18 34.72 4.96 -15.65
C THR A 18 33.35 4.77 -14.98
N SER A 19 33.21 3.69 -14.20
CA SER A 19 31.98 3.41 -13.44
C SER A 19 31.70 4.47 -12.38
N ARG A 20 32.72 4.93 -11.65
CA ARG A 20 32.63 6.02 -10.66
C ARG A 20 32.19 7.34 -11.31
N LYS A 21 32.73 7.68 -12.48
CA LYS A 21 32.35 8.89 -13.23
C LYS A 21 30.89 8.83 -13.69
N MET A 22 30.45 7.69 -14.22
CA MET A 22 29.04 7.50 -14.60
C MET A 22 28.10 7.63 -13.40
N LEU A 23 28.41 6.96 -12.30
CA LEU A 23 27.62 7.03 -11.06
C LEU A 23 27.61 8.46 -10.50
N GLY A 24 28.73 9.18 -10.55
CA GLY A 24 28.83 10.57 -10.12
C GLY A 24 27.92 11.50 -10.93
N ALA A 25 27.91 11.36 -12.26
CA ALA A 25 27.04 12.14 -13.13
C ALA A 25 25.55 11.91 -12.82
N VAL A 26 25.16 10.65 -12.58
CA VAL A 26 23.77 10.30 -12.22
C VAL A 26 23.41 10.84 -10.83
N MET A 27 24.32 10.73 -9.85
CA MET A 27 24.10 11.24 -8.50
C MET A 27 23.92 12.77 -8.48
N LEU A 28 24.72 13.50 -9.27
CA LEU A 28 24.59 14.95 -9.41
C LEU A 28 23.25 15.33 -10.04
N ALA A 29 22.86 14.65 -11.12
CA ALA A 29 21.56 14.88 -11.77
C ALA A 29 20.36 14.56 -10.85
N LEU A 30 20.48 13.55 -9.98
CA LEU A 30 19.46 13.24 -8.97
C LEU A 30 19.45 14.25 -7.82
N GLN A 31 20.61 14.79 -7.44
CA GLN A 31 20.74 15.78 -6.38
C GLN A 31 20.04 17.10 -6.75
N ASP A 32 20.21 17.56 -8.00
CA ASP A 32 19.57 18.78 -8.50
C ASP A 32 18.04 18.67 -8.55
N LYS A 33 17.52 17.45 -8.75
CA LYS A 33 16.07 17.18 -8.86
C LYS A 33 15.45 16.60 -7.59
N LYS A 34 16.17 16.64 -6.47
CA LYS A 34 15.78 15.97 -5.22
C LYS A 34 14.38 16.35 -4.74
N GLU A 35 13.99 17.62 -4.82
CA GLU A 35 12.69 18.07 -4.31
C GLU A 35 11.52 17.61 -5.19
N SER A 36 11.65 17.74 -6.51
CA SER A 36 10.65 17.28 -7.48
C SER A 36 10.48 15.75 -7.42
N LEU A 37 11.60 15.01 -7.38
CA LEU A 37 11.58 13.56 -7.24
C LEU A 37 10.97 13.12 -5.89
N ALA A 38 11.29 13.82 -4.80
CA ALA A 38 10.69 13.55 -3.51
C ALA A 38 9.18 13.83 -3.50
N GLY A 39 8.71 14.83 -4.26
CA GLY A 39 7.29 15.10 -4.47
C GLY A 39 6.58 13.94 -5.17
N GLU A 40 7.10 13.49 -6.30
CA GLU A 40 6.56 12.39 -7.09
C GLU A 40 6.53 11.06 -6.31
N ILE A 41 7.62 10.72 -5.62
CA ILE A 41 7.70 9.52 -4.78
C ILE A 41 6.67 9.59 -3.65
N ARG A 42 6.53 10.75 -2.99
CA ARG A 42 5.54 10.93 -1.92
C ARG A 42 4.11 10.78 -2.44
N GLU A 43 3.83 11.27 -3.64
CA GLU A 43 2.50 11.17 -4.23
C GLU A 43 2.18 9.73 -4.65
N GLY A 44 3.12 9.02 -5.29
CA GLY A 44 2.98 7.59 -5.57
C GLY A 44 2.67 6.77 -4.30
N ILE A 45 3.42 7.02 -3.22
CA ILE A 45 3.19 6.35 -1.92
C ILE A 45 1.81 6.68 -1.32
N ARG A 46 1.21 7.84 -1.62
CA ARG A 46 -0.15 8.16 -1.16
C ARG A 46 -1.20 7.41 -1.96
N ILE A 47 -1.06 7.35 -3.28
CA ILE A 47 -1.97 6.61 -4.17
C ILE A 47 -1.98 5.13 -3.77
N ASP A 48 -0.82 4.55 -3.46
CA ASP A 48 -0.69 3.16 -3.00
C ASP A 48 -1.41 2.86 -1.66
N LYS A 49 -1.83 3.89 -0.91
CA LYS A 49 -2.59 3.75 0.34
C LYS A 49 -4.10 3.89 0.16
N VAL A 50 -4.57 4.08 -1.07
CA VAL A 50 -5.99 4.15 -1.40
C VAL A 50 -6.57 2.74 -1.50
N LEU A 51 -7.59 2.46 -0.69
CA LEU A 51 -8.22 1.15 -0.60
C LEU A 51 -9.41 0.97 -1.55
N GLY A 52 -9.83 2.03 -2.22
CA GLY A 52 -10.97 2.07 -3.14
C GLY A 52 -11.86 3.29 -2.91
N GLU A 53 -13.01 3.31 -3.57
CA GLU A 53 -14.01 4.36 -3.42
C GLU A 53 -14.98 4.07 -2.27
N CYS A 54 -15.46 5.12 -1.62
CA CYS A 54 -16.47 4.99 -0.58
C CYS A 54 -17.87 4.81 -1.19
N PRO A 55 -18.68 3.85 -0.71
CA PRO A 55 -20.02 3.64 -1.25
C PRO A 55 -20.99 4.81 -1.00
N ASN A 56 -20.69 5.71 -0.06
CA ASN A 56 -21.55 6.83 0.32
C ASN A 56 -21.16 8.15 -0.37
N CYS A 57 -19.87 8.51 -0.33
CA CYS A 57 -19.33 9.76 -0.88
C CYS A 57 -18.74 9.61 -2.30
N LYS A 58 -18.47 8.38 -2.77
CA LYS A 58 -17.59 8.06 -3.93
C LYS A 58 -16.16 8.59 -3.83
N GLU A 59 -15.83 9.37 -2.79
CA GLU A 59 -14.46 9.76 -2.48
C GLU A 59 -13.57 8.57 -2.10
N GLN A 60 -12.25 8.79 -2.19
CA GLN A 60 -11.23 7.80 -1.87
C GLN A 60 -11.25 7.38 -0.40
N LEU A 61 -11.11 6.07 -0.15
CA LEU A 61 -10.92 5.48 1.17
C LEU A 61 -9.42 5.32 1.45
N ARG A 62 -8.95 5.88 2.58
CA ARG A 62 -7.53 5.84 2.96
C ARG A 62 -7.33 5.23 4.34
N ILE A 63 -6.16 4.64 4.56
CA ILE A 63 -5.74 4.15 5.88
C ILE A 63 -5.31 5.32 6.76
N ILE A 64 -6.00 5.50 7.88
CA ILE A 64 -5.72 6.53 8.89
C ILE A 64 -5.28 5.84 10.18
N ARG A 65 -4.30 6.43 10.86
CA ARG A 65 -3.90 6.03 12.21
C ARG A 65 -4.41 7.04 13.23
N SER A 66 -5.22 6.59 14.17
CA SER A 66 -5.75 7.44 15.23
C SER A 66 -4.63 7.90 16.16
N LYS A 67 -4.49 9.21 16.37
CA LYS A 67 -3.52 9.76 17.35
C LYS A 67 -3.85 9.33 18.79
N ARG A 68 -5.14 9.24 19.14
CA ARG A 68 -5.62 8.92 20.49
C ARG A 68 -5.45 7.44 20.84
N THR A 69 -5.93 6.55 19.97
CA THR A 69 -5.94 5.10 20.27
C THR A 69 -4.74 4.36 19.68
N LYS A 70 -3.92 5.03 18.85
CA LYS A 70 -2.82 4.46 18.05
C LYS A 70 -3.25 3.36 17.07
N LYS A 71 -4.55 3.04 17.00
CA LYS A 71 -5.13 2.04 16.10
C LYS A 71 -5.25 2.58 14.67
N ARG A 72 -5.08 1.70 13.69
CA ARG A 72 -5.34 2.00 12.27
C ARG A 72 -6.76 1.62 11.86
N PHE A 73 -7.35 2.40 10.97
CA PHE A 73 -8.71 2.26 10.44
C PHE A 73 -8.79 2.89 9.03
N VAL A 74 -9.84 2.60 8.28
CA VAL A 74 -10.13 3.28 7.01
C VAL A 74 -11.03 4.48 7.25
N GLY A 75 -10.78 5.62 6.62
CA GLY A 75 -11.71 6.75 6.56
C GLY A 75 -11.91 7.30 5.14
N CYS A 76 -13.12 7.79 4.83
CA CYS A 76 -13.40 8.57 3.60
C CYS A 76 -12.53 9.84 3.60
N ALA A 77 -11.95 10.17 2.44
CA ALA A 77 -11.20 11.39 2.24
C ALA A 77 -12.08 12.65 2.37
N GLY A 78 -13.36 12.55 2.05
CA GLY A 78 -14.37 13.60 2.17
C GLY A 78 -14.85 13.90 3.59
N TYR A 79 -14.05 13.62 4.63
CA TYR A 79 -14.34 14.11 5.99
C TYR A 79 -14.13 15.64 6.03
N PRO A 80 -15.04 16.46 6.59
CA PRO A 80 -16.10 16.11 7.55
C PRO A 80 -17.48 15.75 6.97
N ASP A 81 -17.70 15.93 5.67
CA ASP A 81 -19.00 15.73 5.01
C ASP A 81 -19.41 14.24 4.99
N CYS A 82 -18.43 13.35 4.86
CA CYS A 82 -18.62 11.91 4.97
C CYS A 82 -17.83 11.32 6.15
N LYS A 83 -18.55 10.79 7.14
CA LYS A 83 -18.00 10.19 8.37
C LYS A 83 -17.84 8.66 8.28
N THR A 84 -17.91 8.10 7.08
CA THR A 84 -17.76 6.66 6.86
C THR A 84 -16.37 6.22 7.29
N THR A 85 -16.31 5.28 8.24
CA THR A 85 -15.08 4.68 8.72
C THR A 85 -15.24 3.18 8.85
N TYR A 86 -14.17 2.44 8.56
CA TYR A 86 -14.15 0.99 8.68
C TYR A 86 -12.99 0.52 9.56
N PRO A 87 -13.22 -0.43 10.48
CA PRO A 87 -12.16 -0.98 11.30
C PRO A 87 -11.21 -1.82 10.44
N LEU A 88 -9.90 -1.69 10.68
CA LEU A 88 -8.88 -2.53 10.06
C LEU A 88 -8.21 -3.44 11.08
N PRO A 89 -7.76 -4.64 10.66
CA PRO A 89 -6.84 -5.45 11.46
C PRO A 89 -5.59 -4.63 11.80
N GLN A 90 -5.04 -4.77 13.00
CA GLN A 90 -3.92 -3.92 13.46
C GLN A 90 -2.53 -4.40 13.01
N ARG A 91 -2.44 -5.63 12.48
CA ARG A 91 -1.19 -6.25 12.00
C ARG A 91 -1.32 -6.67 10.53
N GLY A 92 -0.19 -6.70 9.83
CA GLY A 92 -0.10 -7.05 8.41
C GLY A 92 -0.26 -5.86 7.47
N ASP A 93 0.20 -5.98 6.23
CA ASP A 93 0.03 -4.98 5.19
C ASP A 93 -1.33 -5.15 4.51
N VAL A 94 -1.95 -4.03 4.15
CA VAL A 94 -3.29 -4.00 3.54
C VAL A 94 -3.13 -3.53 2.11
N ILE A 95 -3.62 -4.34 1.17
CA ILE A 95 -3.56 -4.08 -0.26
C ILE A 95 -5.00 -4.07 -0.80
N SER A 96 -5.32 -3.12 -1.68
CA SER A 96 -6.60 -3.09 -2.39
C SER A 96 -6.63 -4.20 -3.46
N LEU A 97 -7.76 -4.94 -3.55
CA LEU A 97 -7.95 -5.88 -4.68
C LEU A 97 -8.54 -5.20 -5.91
N GLY A 98 -9.08 -3.98 -5.78
CA GLY A 98 -9.90 -3.36 -6.81
C GLY A 98 -11.30 -3.99 -6.96
N GLU A 99 -11.58 -5.08 -6.24
CA GLU A 99 -12.90 -5.71 -6.21
C GLU A 99 -13.84 -5.01 -5.23
N VAL A 100 -15.08 -4.81 -5.66
CA VAL A 100 -16.17 -4.30 -4.83
C VAL A 100 -17.05 -5.46 -4.39
N CYS A 101 -17.57 -5.43 -3.17
CA CYS A 101 -18.54 -6.40 -2.70
C CYS A 101 -19.92 -6.13 -3.33
N GLU A 102 -20.56 -7.16 -3.90
CA GLU A 102 -21.86 -7.04 -4.56
C GLU A 102 -23.00 -6.71 -3.58
N GLU A 103 -22.90 -7.15 -2.32
CA GLU A 103 -23.94 -6.94 -1.31
C GLU A 103 -23.89 -5.56 -0.66
N CYS A 104 -22.70 -5.10 -0.24
CA CYS A 104 -22.56 -3.87 0.53
C CYS A 104 -21.85 -2.74 -0.22
N LYS A 105 -21.45 -2.97 -1.48
CA LYS A 105 -20.72 -2.00 -2.33
C LYS A 105 -19.41 -1.47 -1.74
N ALA A 106 -18.92 -2.08 -0.66
CA ALA A 106 -17.65 -1.71 -0.05
C ALA A 106 -16.49 -2.46 -0.75
N PRO A 107 -15.29 -1.85 -0.83
CA PRO A 107 -14.14 -2.53 -1.41
C PRO A 107 -13.69 -3.72 -0.58
N LYS A 108 -13.17 -4.75 -1.27
CA LYS A 108 -12.44 -5.87 -0.65
C LYS A 108 -10.95 -5.53 -0.60
N ILE A 109 -10.33 -5.90 0.53
CA ILE A 109 -8.91 -5.72 0.79
C ILE A 109 -8.23 -7.06 1.11
N LYS A 110 -6.95 -7.17 0.77
CA LYS A 110 -6.10 -8.32 1.09
C LYS A 110 -5.22 -7.93 2.25
N VAL A 111 -5.18 -8.76 3.28
CA VAL A 111 -4.30 -8.57 4.43
C VAL A 111 -3.20 -9.60 4.37
N ILE A 112 -1.95 -9.13 4.32
CA ILE A 112 -0.75 -9.96 4.27
C ILE A 112 -0.03 -9.80 5.61
N SER A 113 0.12 -10.87 6.38
CA SER A 113 0.84 -10.83 7.67
C SER A 113 2.04 -11.76 7.63
N LYS A 114 3.13 -11.35 8.28
CA LYS A 114 4.36 -12.16 8.36
C LYS A 114 4.05 -13.47 9.12
N GLY A 115 4.19 -14.60 8.45
CA GLY A 115 3.96 -15.93 9.04
C GLY A 115 2.53 -16.46 8.98
N ALA A 116 1.59 -15.77 8.31
CA ALA A 116 0.23 -16.26 8.10
C ALA A 116 -0.14 -16.22 6.61
N ARG A 117 -1.07 -17.09 6.19
CA ARG A 117 -1.60 -17.06 4.83
C ARG A 117 -2.35 -15.75 4.58
N PRO A 118 -2.10 -15.06 3.44
CA PRO A 118 -2.89 -13.90 3.05
C PRO A 118 -4.37 -14.22 2.99
N TRP A 119 -5.21 -13.31 3.47
CA TRP A 119 -6.66 -13.47 3.49
C TRP A 119 -7.36 -12.21 3.00
N VAL A 120 -8.54 -12.38 2.43
CA VAL A 120 -9.35 -11.29 1.86
C VAL A 120 -10.47 -10.92 2.84
N LEU A 121 -10.68 -9.62 3.02
CA LEU A 121 -11.66 -9.06 3.94
C LEU A 121 -12.47 -7.97 3.21
N CYS A 122 -13.79 -8.06 3.27
CA CYS A 122 -14.66 -6.93 2.94
C CYS A 122 -14.51 -5.82 4.00
N LEU A 123 -14.39 -4.55 3.60
CA LEU A 123 -14.21 -3.45 4.55
C LEU A 123 -15.41 -3.22 5.46
N ASP A 124 -16.62 -3.50 5.00
CA ASP A 124 -17.83 -3.29 5.79
C ASP A 124 -17.98 -4.38 6.87
N PRO A 125 -18.02 -4.01 8.17
CA PRO A 125 -18.31 -4.94 9.26
C PRO A 125 -19.75 -5.45 9.23
N ASN A 126 -20.68 -4.64 8.72
CA ASN A 126 -22.11 -4.94 8.72
C ASN A 126 -22.56 -5.65 7.44
N CYS A 127 -21.62 -6.17 6.65
CA CYS A 127 -21.91 -6.90 5.43
C CYS A 127 -22.73 -8.17 5.75
N PRO A 128 -23.88 -8.40 5.10
CA PRO A 128 -24.78 -9.52 5.42
C PRO A 128 -24.09 -10.89 5.36
N THR A 129 -23.17 -11.08 4.40
CA THR A 129 -22.35 -12.30 4.27
C THR A 129 -21.47 -12.60 5.49
N LYS A 130 -21.14 -11.61 6.33
CA LYS A 130 -20.38 -11.81 7.57
C LYS A 130 -21.29 -12.08 8.75
N THR A 131 -22.45 -11.44 8.80
CA THR A 131 -23.42 -11.58 9.90
C THR A 131 -23.96 -13.01 9.94
N GLN A 132 -24.34 -13.57 8.77
CA GLN A 132 -24.82 -14.95 8.66
C GLN A 132 -23.76 -15.98 9.10
N LYS A 133 -22.50 -15.81 8.69
CA LYS A 133 -21.37 -16.68 9.12
C LYS A 133 -21.06 -16.61 10.61
N LYS A 134 -21.42 -15.51 11.28
CA LYS A 134 -21.19 -15.32 12.71
C LYS A 134 -22.31 -15.98 13.51
N GLU A 135 -23.56 -15.81 13.07
CA GLU A 135 -24.75 -16.46 13.63
C GLU A 135 -24.68 -17.99 13.50
N GLU A 136 -24.26 -18.52 12.34
CA GLU A 136 -24.06 -19.97 12.14
C GLU A 136 -22.99 -20.55 13.07
N LYS A 137 -21.91 -19.79 13.36
CA LYS A 137 -20.88 -20.22 14.31
C LYS A 137 -21.35 -20.20 15.75
N GLU A 138 -22.10 -19.16 16.15
CA GLU A 138 -22.67 -19.07 17.50
C GLU A 138 -23.77 -20.11 17.73
N ALA A 139 -24.47 -20.55 16.68
CA ALA A 139 -25.45 -21.64 16.75
C ALA A 139 -24.81 -23.04 16.79
N ALA A 140 -23.61 -23.22 16.24
CA ALA A 140 -22.90 -24.50 16.25
C ALA A 140 -22.08 -24.75 17.54
N GLU A 141 -21.89 -23.71 18.36
CA GLU A 141 -21.17 -23.78 19.65
C GLU A 141 -22.12 -23.88 20.86
N LYS A 142 -23.44 -23.99 20.61
CA LYS A 142 -24.50 -24.21 21.60
C LYS A 142 -25.06 -25.62 21.49
#